data_AF-A0A8T2CNV3-F1
#
_entry.id   AF-A0A8T2CNV3-F1
#
_cell.length_a   1.000
_cell.length_b   1.000
_cell.length_c   1.000
_cell.angle_alpha   90.00
_cell.angle_beta   90.00
_cell.angle_gamma   90.00
#
_symmetry.space_group_name_H-M   'P 1'
#
loop_
_entity.id
_entity.type
_entity.pdbx_description
1 polymer ?
#
loop_
_entity_poly.entity_id
_entity_poly.type
_entity_poly.pdbx_seq_one_letter_code
_entity_poly.pdbx_strand_id
1 'polypeptide(L)'
;MKRKKNMFVHFILDPISISETATEASFAARYGCLVLIENVERLDVGALVSIRGAGRVKISRFLGADPYLSGEVRPIQDRVNYESSNELTSKISQLKESIKNLNSLEIKLKAPADSPLQTRLINSLNWAEDEPPVEFDESFLPSLQERLSFSALQPISGSTKSELSRLQQERLKAMDMKDTVERLELSMGLIKENISSIAAKLAIQSLDIR
;
A
#
# COMPACT_ATOMS: atom_id res chain seq x y z
N MET A 1 -21.13 1.74 -21.04
CA MET A 1 -20.18 1.12 -20.09
C MET A 1 -20.93 0.17 -19.17
N LYS A 2 -20.66 -1.14 -19.23
CA LYS A 2 -21.26 -2.12 -18.29
C LYS A 2 -20.56 -1.96 -16.93
N ARG A 3 -21.30 -1.71 -15.84
CA ARG A 3 -20.77 -1.77 -14.46
C ARG A 3 -20.20 -3.18 -14.23
N LYS A 4 -18.88 -3.31 -14.02
CA LYS A 4 -18.27 -4.57 -13.56
C LYS A 4 -18.70 -4.76 -12.10
N LYS A 5 -19.45 -5.83 -11.82
CA LYS A 5 -20.26 -5.97 -10.59
C LYS A 5 -19.46 -6.07 -9.28
N ASN A 6 -18.15 -6.30 -9.33
CA ASN A 6 -17.33 -6.59 -8.14
C ASN A 6 -16.14 -5.63 -7.97
N MET A 7 -16.19 -4.43 -8.56
CA MET A 7 -15.07 -3.50 -8.55
C MET A 7 -15.49 -2.11 -8.08
N PHE A 8 -14.63 -1.48 -7.31
CA PHE A 8 -14.79 -0.09 -6.86
C PHE A 8 -13.42 0.57 -6.70
N VAL A 9 -13.40 1.86 -6.40
CA VAL A 9 -12.16 2.59 -6.15
C VAL A 9 -11.98 2.77 -4.64
N HIS A 10 -10.88 2.25 -4.11
CA HIS A 10 -10.42 2.53 -2.75
C HIS A 10 -9.43 3.71 -2.81
N PHE A 11 -9.83 4.87 -2.29
CA PHE A 11 -9.03 6.09 -2.39
C PHE A 11 -8.41 6.50 -1.06
N ILE A 12 -7.31 7.25 -1.15
CA ILE A 12 -6.56 7.75 0.00
C ILE A 12 -6.95 9.21 0.21
N LEU A 13 -7.16 9.59 1.47
CA LEU A 13 -7.35 10.98 1.86
C LEU A 13 -5.99 11.68 1.95
N ASP A 14 -5.80 12.67 1.09
CA ASP A 14 -4.64 13.56 1.01
C ASP A 14 -4.91 14.80 1.89
N PRO A 15 -4.25 14.96 3.05
CA PRO A 15 -4.49 16.11 3.92
C PRO A 15 -4.10 17.41 3.20
N ILE A 16 -5.01 18.39 3.25
CA ILE A 16 -4.76 19.72 2.70
C ILE A 16 -4.23 20.59 3.85
N SER A 17 -3.05 21.19 3.68
CA SER A 17 -2.60 22.24 4.58
C SER A 17 -3.57 23.41 4.51
N ILE A 18 -4.35 23.59 5.57
CA ILE A 18 -5.17 24.79 5.79
C ILE A 18 -4.40 25.70 6.74
N SER A 19 -4.70 27.00 6.72
CA SER A 19 -4.13 27.98 7.64
C SER A 19 -4.24 27.53 9.10
N GLU A 20 -3.33 27.99 9.96
CA GLU A 20 -3.30 27.69 11.41
C GLU A 20 -4.59 28.09 12.15
N THR A 21 -5.46 28.88 11.52
CA THR A 21 -6.76 29.32 12.01
C THR A 21 -7.91 28.35 11.71
N ALA A 22 -7.68 27.29 10.94
CA ALA A 22 -8.71 26.33 10.57
C ALA A 22 -9.05 25.40 11.74
N THR A 23 -10.33 25.33 12.09
CA THR A 23 -10.85 24.49 13.18
C THR A 23 -11.04 23.03 12.80
N GLU A 24 -11.02 22.71 11.50
CA GLU A 24 -11.29 21.37 10.99
C GLU A 24 -10.21 20.91 10.00
N ALA A 25 -9.90 19.61 10.01
CA ALA A 25 -9.01 19.01 9.04
C ALA A 25 -9.71 18.87 7.68
N SER A 26 -9.03 19.25 6.60
CA SER A 26 -9.54 19.13 5.23
C SER A 26 -8.70 18.14 4.44
N PHE A 27 -9.36 17.40 3.55
CA PHE A 27 -8.75 16.32 2.79
C PHE A 27 -9.21 16.37 1.33
N ALA A 28 -8.30 16.04 0.43
CA ALA A 28 -8.57 15.81 -0.98
C ALA A 28 -8.55 14.31 -1.30
N ALA A 29 -9.48 13.85 -2.13
CA ALA A 29 -9.43 12.53 -2.74
C ALA A 29 -8.87 12.65 -4.16
N ARG A 30 -7.55 12.56 -4.31
CA ARG A 30 -6.85 12.73 -5.60
C ARG A 30 -6.50 11.41 -6.27
N TYR A 31 -6.07 10.45 -5.47
CA TYR A 31 -5.57 9.15 -5.93
C TYR A 31 -6.34 8.02 -5.26
N GLY A 32 -6.46 6.91 -5.97
CA GLY A 32 -6.96 5.67 -5.41
C GLY A 32 -6.42 4.46 -6.14
N CYS A 33 -6.86 3.30 -5.70
CA CYS A 33 -6.62 2.03 -6.35
C CYS A 33 -7.97 1.49 -6.82
N LEU A 34 -8.04 1.07 -8.08
CA LEU A 34 -9.12 0.21 -8.52
C LEU A 34 -8.96 -1.12 -7.78
N VAL A 35 -10.00 -1.55 -7.07
CA VAL A 35 -9.97 -2.77 -6.27
C VAL A 35 -11.03 -3.76 -6.75
N LEU A 36 -10.72 -5.04 -6.56
CA LEU A 36 -11.62 -6.17 -6.73
C LEU A 36 -12.07 -6.67 -5.35
N ILE A 37 -13.34 -7.02 -5.23
CA ILE A 37 -13.83 -7.79 -4.07
C ILE A 37 -13.48 -9.26 -4.29
N GLU A 38 -12.62 -9.82 -3.44
CA GLU A 38 -12.21 -11.23 -3.48
C GLU A 38 -13.14 -12.13 -2.67
N ASN A 39 -13.55 -11.67 -1.49
CA ASN A 39 -14.43 -12.42 -0.61
C ASN A 39 -15.38 -11.48 0.15
N VAL A 40 -16.59 -11.96 0.42
CA VAL A 40 -17.55 -11.31 1.30
C VAL A 40 -18.06 -12.36 2.28
N GLU A 41 -17.66 -12.22 3.53
CA GLU A 41 -18.12 -13.06 4.62
C GLU A 41 -19.15 -12.29 5.44
N ARG A 42 -20.37 -12.84 5.54
CA ARG A 42 -21.42 -12.24 6.36
C ARG A 42 -21.17 -12.59 7.83
N LEU A 43 -21.15 -11.58 8.68
CA LEU A 43 -21.01 -11.72 10.12
C LEU A 43 -22.38 -11.54 10.80
N ASP A 44 -22.45 -11.83 12.10
CA ASP A 44 -23.66 -11.58 12.90
C ASP A 44 -24.12 -10.12 12.81
N VAL A 45 -23.15 -9.19 12.74
CA VAL A 45 -23.37 -7.77 12.47
C VAL A 45 -22.45 -7.34 11.32
N GLY A 46 -23.02 -7.07 10.15
CA GLY A 46 -22.30 -6.55 8.99
C GLY A 46 -21.65 -7.64 8.13
N ALA A 47 -20.52 -7.28 7.49
CA ALA A 47 -19.76 -8.18 6.62
C ALA A 47 -18.27 -7.85 6.68
N LEU A 48 -17.44 -8.89 6.61
CA LEU A 48 -16.01 -8.78 6.34
C LEU A 48 -15.80 -8.88 4.83
N VAL A 49 -15.17 -7.86 4.25
CA VAL A 49 -14.90 -7.78 2.81
C VAL A 49 -13.40 -7.81 2.57
N SER A 50 -12.93 -8.83 1.88
CA SER A 50 -11.54 -8.91 1.41
C SER A 50 -11.46 -8.29 0.02
N ILE A 51 -10.55 -7.33 -0.13
CA ILE A 51 -10.34 -6.62 -1.40
C ILE A 51 -8.89 -6.71 -1.84
N ARG A 52 -8.69 -6.71 -3.15
CA ARG A 52 -7.37 -6.71 -3.79
C ARG A 52 -7.23 -5.53 -4.72
N GLY A 53 -6.12 -4.79 -4.55
CA GLY A 53 -5.74 -3.71 -5.45
C GLY A 53 -5.32 -4.23 -6.81
N ALA A 54 -5.88 -3.65 -7.87
CA ALA A 54 -5.56 -3.97 -9.24
C ALA A 54 -4.57 -2.96 -9.83
N GLY A 55 -4.89 -1.67 -9.79
CA GLY A 55 -4.05 -0.63 -10.36
C GLY A 55 -4.43 0.76 -9.90
N ARG A 56 -3.49 1.69 -10.06
CA ARG A 56 -3.64 3.06 -9.59
C ARG A 56 -4.59 3.84 -10.49
N VAL A 57 -5.33 4.75 -9.86
CA VAL A 57 -6.22 5.66 -10.56
C VAL A 57 -6.10 7.07 -10.03
N LYS A 58 -6.27 8.04 -10.92
CA LYS A 58 -6.50 9.45 -10.59
C LYS A 58 -7.99 9.73 -10.59
N ILE A 59 -8.50 10.31 -9.52
CA ILE A 59 -9.89 10.77 -9.44
C ILE A 59 -9.97 12.08 -10.21
N SER A 60 -10.81 12.12 -11.25
CA SER A 60 -10.98 13.30 -12.11
C SER A 60 -12.07 14.22 -11.60
N ARG A 61 -13.21 13.66 -11.19
CA ARG A 61 -14.33 14.39 -10.57
C ARG A 61 -15.29 13.45 -9.86
N PHE A 62 -15.98 13.98 -8.86
CA PHE A 62 -17.16 13.34 -8.27
C PHE A 62 -18.42 13.76 -9.03
N LEU A 63 -19.35 12.82 -9.20
CA LEU A 63 -20.62 13.01 -9.89
C LEU A 63 -21.82 13.00 -8.92
N GLY A 64 -21.69 12.34 -7.77
CA GLY A 64 -22.74 12.25 -6.76
C GLY A 64 -22.29 11.44 -5.54
N ALA A 65 -23.04 11.53 -4.45
CA ALA A 65 -22.63 11.01 -3.14
C ALA A 65 -23.64 10.04 -2.48
N ASP A 66 -24.71 9.63 -3.16
CA ASP A 66 -25.79 8.82 -2.56
C ASP A 66 -26.16 7.61 -3.45
N PRO A 67 -26.20 6.37 -2.93
CA PRO A 67 -25.78 5.92 -1.58
C PRO A 67 -24.26 5.78 -1.42
N TYR A 68 -23.49 5.99 -2.50
CA TYR A 68 -22.03 5.92 -2.50
C TYR A 68 -21.46 7.09 -3.30
N LEU A 69 -20.23 7.47 -2.99
CA LEU A 69 -19.46 8.37 -3.84
C LEU A 69 -19.28 7.74 -5.22
N SER A 70 -19.72 8.46 -6.24
CA SER A 70 -19.53 8.12 -7.64
C SER A 70 -18.71 9.20 -8.31
N GLY A 71 -17.90 8.81 -9.29
CA GLY A 71 -16.98 9.71 -9.95
C GLY A 71 -16.35 9.09 -11.19
N GLU A 72 -15.64 9.93 -11.92
CA GLU A 72 -14.82 9.50 -13.05
C GLU A 72 -13.37 9.35 -12.60
N VAL A 73 -12.75 8.27 -13.03
CA VAL A 73 -11.35 7.97 -12.75
C VAL A 73 -10.59 7.68 -14.04
N ARG A 74 -9.27 7.93 -14.01
CA ARG A 74 -8.36 7.59 -15.09
C ARG A 74 -7.26 6.67 -14.55
N PRO A 75 -6.90 5.60 -15.27
CA PRO A 75 -5.78 4.76 -14.84
C PRO A 75 -4.46 5.54 -14.85
N ILE A 76 -3.55 5.12 -13.98
CA ILE A 76 -2.16 5.57 -13.96
C ILE A 76 -1.28 4.33 -14.18
N GLN A 77 -0.43 4.39 -15.19
CA GLN A 77 0.62 3.40 -15.45
C GLN A 77 1.98 4.07 -15.37
N ASP A 78 2.98 3.29 -14.96
CA ASP A 78 4.37 3.73 -15.02
C ASP A 78 4.87 3.93 -16.44
N ARG A 79 5.90 4.76 -16.58
CA ARG A 79 6.65 4.90 -17.83
C ARG A 79 7.47 3.66 -18.07
N VAL A 80 7.38 3.09 -19.26
CA VAL A 80 8.22 1.96 -19.66
C VAL A 80 9.63 2.49 -19.97
N ASN A 81 10.62 2.13 -19.15
CA ASN A 81 12.02 2.46 -19.40
C ASN A 81 12.86 1.19 -19.58
N TYR A 82 13.08 0.80 -20.84
CA TYR A 82 13.81 -0.42 -21.19
C TYR A 82 15.29 -0.40 -20.78
N GLU A 83 15.92 0.77 -20.67
CA GLU A 83 17.33 0.91 -20.30
C GLU A 83 17.58 0.50 -18.83
N SER A 84 16.55 0.58 -18.00
CA SER A 84 16.60 0.27 -16.57
C SER A 84 16.34 -1.20 -16.22
N SER A 85 16.19 -2.10 -17.21
CA SER A 85 15.73 -3.48 -16.98
C SER A 85 16.60 -4.28 -15.99
N ASN A 86 17.92 -4.22 -16.15
CA ASN A 86 18.86 -4.91 -15.25
C ASN A 86 18.84 -4.29 -13.84
N GLU A 87 18.77 -2.97 -13.76
CA GLU A 87 18.68 -2.23 -12.50
C GLU A 87 17.37 -2.57 -11.76
N LEU A 88 16.24 -2.55 -12.45
CA LEU A 88 14.93 -2.93 -11.92
C LEU A 88 14.96 -4.34 -11.34
N THR A 89 15.50 -5.30 -12.10
CA THR A 89 15.59 -6.70 -11.66
C THR A 89 16.44 -6.83 -10.39
N SER A 90 17.57 -6.12 -10.33
CA SER A 90 18.43 -6.10 -9.14
C SER A 90 17.73 -5.47 -7.94
N LYS A 91 17.12 -4.29 -8.09
CA LYS A 91 16.40 -3.59 -7.00
C LYS A 91 15.20 -4.39 -6.50
N ILE A 92 14.44 -5.02 -7.40
CA ILE A 92 13.33 -5.90 -7.01
C ILE A 92 13.83 -7.08 -6.19
N SER A 93 14.93 -7.71 -6.60
CA SER A 93 15.51 -8.83 -5.86
C SER A 93 15.94 -8.40 -4.45
N GLN A 94 16.60 -7.24 -4.34
CA GLN A 94 17.00 -6.65 -3.06
C GLN A 94 15.79 -6.31 -2.18
N LEU A 95 14.70 -5.78 -2.76
CA LEU A 95 13.47 -5.47 -2.05
C LEU A 95 12.85 -6.75 -1.46
N LYS A 96 12.75 -7.80 -2.26
CA LYS A 96 12.22 -9.10 -1.83
C LYS A 96 13.02 -9.68 -0.68
N GLU A 97 14.34 -9.67 -0.78
CA GLU A 97 15.23 -10.13 0.29
C GLU A 97 15.05 -9.30 1.56
N SER A 98 15.01 -7.97 1.43
CA SER A 98 14.84 -7.06 2.56
C SER A 98 13.50 -7.26 3.28
N ILE A 99 12.42 -7.50 2.54
CA ILE A 99 11.09 -7.83 3.11
C ILE A 99 11.15 -9.16 3.87
N LYS A 100 11.80 -10.20 3.31
CA LYS A 100 11.97 -11.49 3.99
C LYS A 100 12.79 -11.36 5.28
N ASN A 101 13.86 -10.56 5.24
CA ASN A 101 14.69 -10.27 6.40
C ASN A 101 13.90 -9.55 7.49
N LEU A 102 13.14 -8.51 7.13
CA LEU A 102 12.27 -7.80 8.05
C LEU A 102 11.21 -8.73 8.67
N ASN A 103 10.51 -9.53 7.86
CA ASN A 103 9.52 -10.49 8.34
C ASN A 103 10.13 -11.48 9.36
N SER A 104 11.37 -11.92 9.11
CA SER A 104 12.10 -12.79 10.04
C SER A 104 12.42 -12.11 11.38
N LEU A 105 12.55 -10.78 11.41
CA LEU A 105 12.68 -10.01 12.65
C LEU A 105 11.33 -9.79 13.31
N GLU A 106 10.28 -9.46 12.53
CA GLU A 106 8.93 -9.24 13.06
C GLU A 106 8.37 -10.48 13.77
N ILE A 107 8.59 -11.68 13.21
CA ILE A 107 8.17 -12.96 13.83
C ILE A 107 8.82 -13.19 15.21
N LYS A 108 10.02 -12.64 15.43
CA LYS A 108 10.72 -12.77 16.73
C LYS A 108 10.18 -11.80 17.78
N LEU A 109 9.47 -10.75 17.35
CA LEU A 109 8.95 -9.74 18.26
C LEU A 109 7.81 -10.36 19.06
N LYS A 110 7.86 -10.27 20.38
CA LYS A 110 6.70 -10.64 21.20
C LYS A 110 5.65 -9.55 21.00
N ALA A 111 4.51 -9.90 20.40
CA ALA A 111 3.41 -8.98 20.21
C ALA A 111 2.23 -9.36 21.13
N PRO A 112 1.57 -8.38 21.77
CA PRO A 112 0.27 -8.60 22.41
C PRO A 112 -0.71 -9.26 21.45
N ALA A 113 -1.63 -10.08 21.98
CA ALA A 113 -2.63 -10.80 21.17
C ALA A 113 -3.43 -9.87 20.24
N ASP A 114 -3.64 -8.62 20.66
CA ASP A 114 -4.45 -7.62 19.94
C ASP A 114 -3.63 -6.83 18.88
N SER A 115 -2.35 -7.14 18.70
CA SER A 115 -1.50 -6.42 17.77
C SER A 115 -1.76 -6.82 16.31
N PRO A 116 -1.56 -5.89 15.36
CA PRO A 116 -1.50 -6.20 13.94
C PRO A 116 -0.65 -7.44 13.63
N LEU A 117 -1.11 -8.26 12.68
CA LEU A 117 -0.35 -9.40 12.16
C LEU A 117 1.05 -8.97 11.71
N GLN A 118 2.04 -9.75 12.11
CA GLN A 118 3.47 -9.52 11.84
C GLN A 118 3.90 -9.81 10.39
N THR A 119 2.93 -10.02 9.50
CA THR A 119 3.14 -10.56 8.15
C THR A 119 2.64 -9.64 7.04
N ARG A 120 2.33 -8.37 7.35
CA ARG A 120 1.70 -7.45 6.38
C ARG A 120 2.55 -7.22 5.13
N LEU A 121 3.86 -7.01 5.27
CA LEU A 121 4.74 -6.78 4.12
C LEU A 121 4.97 -8.05 3.31
N ILE A 122 5.16 -9.20 3.96
CA ILE A 122 5.33 -10.47 3.24
C ILE A 122 4.05 -10.86 2.50
N ASN A 123 2.88 -10.65 3.09
CA ASN A 123 1.60 -10.88 2.43
C ASN A 123 1.44 -9.92 1.24
N SER A 124 1.76 -8.64 1.42
CA SER A 124 1.73 -7.67 0.32
C SER A 124 2.70 -8.02 -0.81
N LEU A 125 3.85 -8.61 -0.50
CA LEU A 125 4.80 -9.09 -1.50
C LEU A 125 4.22 -10.26 -2.28
N ASN A 126 3.74 -11.30 -1.58
CA ASN A 126 3.12 -12.47 -2.20
C ASN A 126 1.96 -12.05 -3.12
N TRP A 127 1.12 -11.12 -2.66
CA TRP A 127 -0.01 -10.61 -3.43
C TRP A 127 0.38 -9.84 -4.69
N ALA A 128 1.52 -9.15 -4.66
CA ALA A 128 2.05 -8.42 -5.81
C ALA A 128 2.64 -9.38 -6.87
N GLU A 129 3.18 -10.52 -6.43
CA GLU A 129 3.67 -11.60 -7.28
C GLU A 129 2.53 -12.37 -7.95
N ASP A 130 1.46 -12.62 -7.20
CA ASP A 130 0.27 -13.27 -7.72
C ASP A 130 -0.33 -12.48 -8.89
N GLU A 131 -0.83 -13.17 -9.90
CA GLU A 131 -1.54 -12.54 -11.01
C GLU A 131 -2.96 -12.13 -10.57
N PRO A 132 -3.46 -10.94 -10.95
CA PRO A 132 -4.82 -10.56 -10.61
C PRO A 132 -5.85 -11.48 -11.31
N PRO A 133 -6.87 -11.98 -10.59
CA PRO A 133 -7.73 -13.08 -11.06
C PRO A 133 -8.80 -12.68 -12.10
N VAL A 134 -8.77 -11.46 -12.66
CA VAL A 134 -9.92 -10.90 -13.43
C VAL A 134 -9.49 -10.16 -14.69
N GLU A 135 -10.35 -10.20 -15.71
CA GLU A 135 -10.31 -9.31 -16.88
C GLU A 135 -10.50 -7.85 -16.45
N PHE A 136 -9.43 -7.16 -16.10
CA PHE A 136 -9.41 -5.70 -16.05
C PHE A 136 -9.31 -5.15 -17.48
N ASP A 137 -9.69 -3.88 -17.65
CA ASP A 137 -9.21 -3.16 -18.83
C ASP A 137 -7.68 -3.06 -18.68
N GLU A 138 -6.92 -3.43 -19.72
CA GLU A 138 -5.46 -3.49 -19.71
C GLU A 138 -4.83 -2.17 -19.26
N SER A 139 -5.49 -1.04 -19.52
CA SER A 139 -5.02 0.28 -19.07
C SER A 139 -4.96 0.43 -17.55
N PHE A 140 -5.71 -0.40 -16.80
CA PHE A 140 -5.69 -0.42 -15.33
C PHE A 140 -4.76 -1.50 -14.77
N LEU A 141 -4.13 -2.32 -15.61
CA LEU A 141 -3.23 -3.36 -15.16
C LEU A 141 -1.79 -2.81 -15.10
N PRO A 142 -1.21 -2.70 -13.88
CA PRO A 142 0.19 -2.37 -13.73
C PRO A 142 1.08 -3.57 -14.07
N SER A 143 2.31 -3.29 -14.51
CA SER A 143 3.33 -4.31 -14.69
C SER A 143 3.68 -5.01 -13.36
N LEU A 144 4.30 -6.19 -13.43
CA LEU A 144 4.74 -6.90 -12.22
C LEU A 144 5.72 -6.04 -11.40
N GLN A 145 6.65 -5.34 -12.07
CA GLN A 145 7.62 -4.45 -11.45
C GLN A 145 6.92 -3.29 -10.73
N GLU A 146 5.91 -2.70 -11.38
CA GLU A 146 5.08 -1.66 -10.77
C GLU A 146 4.36 -2.20 -9.52
N ARG A 147 3.73 -3.38 -9.58
CA ARG A 147 3.07 -3.98 -8.39
C ARG A 147 4.06 -4.22 -7.25
N LEU A 148 5.20 -4.83 -7.55
CA LEU A 148 6.22 -5.18 -6.56
C LEU A 148 6.78 -3.95 -5.84
N SER A 149 6.90 -2.82 -6.54
CA SER A 149 7.42 -1.58 -5.95
C SER A 149 6.55 -1.01 -4.82
N PHE A 150 5.28 -1.43 -4.69
CA PHE A 150 4.39 -1.01 -3.59
C PHE A 150 4.45 -1.94 -2.37
N SER A 151 5.10 -3.10 -2.47
CA SER A 151 5.05 -4.15 -1.43
C SER A 151 5.54 -3.70 -0.05
N ALA A 152 6.51 -2.79 0.01
CA ALA A 152 7.04 -2.26 1.27
C ALA A 152 6.21 -1.10 1.86
N LEU A 153 5.21 -0.58 1.14
CA LEU A 153 4.36 0.51 1.61
C LEU A 153 3.23 -0.01 2.54
N GLN A 154 3.59 -0.86 3.50
CA GLN A 154 2.70 -1.40 4.51
C GLN A 154 3.19 -1.06 5.91
N PRO A 155 2.27 -0.94 6.89
CA PRO A 155 2.65 -0.77 8.28
C PRO A 155 3.31 -2.05 8.82
N ILE A 156 4.25 -1.86 9.74
CA ILE A 156 4.96 -2.92 10.45
C ILE A 156 4.38 -3.13 11.85
N SER A 157 4.83 -4.20 12.50
CA SER A 157 4.44 -4.57 13.85
C SER A 157 4.81 -3.47 14.85
N GLY A 158 3.81 -3.05 15.64
CA GLY A 158 3.99 -2.00 16.64
C GLY A 158 4.35 -0.64 16.04
N SER A 159 3.92 -0.32 14.81
CA SER A 159 4.06 1.05 14.28
C SER A 159 3.40 2.09 15.19
N THR A 160 4.15 3.13 15.50
CA THR A 160 3.69 4.32 16.24
C THR A 160 2.80 5.20 15.36
N LYS A 161 2.05 6.13 15.97
CA LYS A 161 1.22 7.10 15.22
C LYS A 161 2.04 7.94 14.23
N SER A 162 3.24 8.36 14.60
CA SER A 162 4.14 9.12 13.72
C SER A 162 4.66 8.27 12.57
N GLU A 163 5.04 7.01 12.81
CA GLU A 163 5.44 6.07 11.74
C GLU A 163 4.28 5.81 10.76
N LEU A 164 3.04 5.65 11.25
CA LEU A 164 1.85 5.49 10.41
C LEU A 164 1.54 6.75 9.59
N SER A 165 1.67 7.93 10.20
CA SER A 165 1.48 9.21 9.50
C SER A 165 2.53 9.40 8.41
N ARG A 166 3.80 9.07 8.68
CA ARG A 166 4.87 9.12 7.69
C ARG A 166 4.63 8.12 6.55
N LEU A 167 4.23 6.88 6.88
CA LEU A 167 3.87 5.89 5.87
C LEU A 167 2.73 6.38 4.95
N GLN A 168 1.74 7.08 5.50
CA GLN A 168 0.66 7.66 4.70
C GLN A 168 1.19 8.71 3.72
N GLN A 169 2.12 9.57 4.14
CA GLN A 169 2.76 10.55 3.26
C GLN A 169 3.55 9.87 2.13
N GLU A 170 4.33 8.84 2.46
CA GLU A 170 5.10 8.11 1.45
C GLU A 170 4.20 7.33 0.47
N ARG A 171 3.07 6.80 0.95
CA ARG A 171 2.04 6.21 0.07
C ARG A 171 1.51 7.24 -0.92
N LEU A 172 1.14 8.44 -0.44
CA LEU A 172 0.64 9.51 -1.31
C LEU A 172 1.68 9.92 -2.36
N LYS A 173 2.95 10.05 -1.95
CA LYS A 173 4.07 10.32 -2.87
C LYS A 173 4.22 9.21 -3.91
N ALA A 174 4.22 7.95 -3.48
CA ALA A 174 4.33 6.78 -4.35
C ALA A 174 3.17 6.65 -5.35
N MET A 175 1.96 7.09 -4.99
CA MET A 175 0.80 7.05 -5.89
C MET A 175 0.98 7.96 -7.11
N ASP A 176 1.73 9.06 -7.01
CA ASP A 176 1.98 10.00 -8.11
C ASP A 176 3.24 9.66 -8.93
N MET A 177 4.19 8.90 -8.35
CA MET A 177 5.41 8.47 -9.03
C MET A 177 5.11 7.60 -10.26
N LYS A 178 5.64 7.97 -11.43
CA LYS A 178 5.54 7.19 -12.68
C LYS A 178 6.84 6.47 -13.05
N ASP A 179 7.85 6.61 -12.22
CA ASP A 179 9.13 5.91 -12.36
C ASP A 179 9.18 4.80 -11.31
N THR A 180 9.18 3.56 -11.79
CA THR A 180 9.24 2.38 -10.92
C THR A 180 10.56 2.32 -10.14
N VAL A 181 11.67 2.77 -10.73
CA VAL A 181 12.99 2.77 -10.08
C VAL A 181 12.99 3.74 -8.91
N GLU A 182 12.50 4.97 -9.12
CA GLU A 182 12.38 5.97 -8.05
C GLU A 182 11.49 5.46 -6.91
N ARG A 183 10.39 4.80 -7.24
CA ARG A 183 9.49 4.23 -6.23
C ARG A 183 10.10 3.02 -5.50
N LEU A 184 10.93 2.22 -6.19
CA LEU A 184 11.69 1.15 -5.55
C LEU A 184 12.72 1.72 -4.55
N GLU A 185 13.41 2.82 -4.90
CA GLU A 185 14.31 3.51 -3.97
C GLU A 185 13.57 4.01 -2.72
N LEU A 186 12.38 4.59 -2.90
CA LEU A 186 11.53 4.97 -1.79
C LEU A 186 11.18 3.78 -0.87
N SER A 187 10.73 2.68 -1.48
CA SER A 187 10.41 1.45 -0.77
C SER A 187 11.61 0.83 -0.06
N MET A 188 12.80 0.91 -0.65
CA MET A 188 14.06 0.45 -0.04
C MET A 188 14.51 1.36 1.12
N GLY A 189 14.28 2.66 1.04
CA GLY A 189 14.48 3.58 2.17
C GLY A 189 13.62 3.19 3.36
N LEU A 190 12.32 2.97 3.12
CA LEU A 190 11.36 2.58 4.15
C LEU A 190 11.68 1.22 4.77
N ILE A 191 12.03 0.21 3.96
CA ILE A 191 12.33 -1.13 4.49
C ILE A 191 13.55 -1.10 5.42
N LYS A 192 14.58 -0.31 5.09
CA LYS A 192 15.79 -0.17 5.90
C LYS A 192 15.51 0.48 7.26
N GLU A 193 14.69 1.52 7.27
CA GLU A 193 14.25 2.17 8.50
C GLU A 193 13.38 1.24 9.34
N ASN A 194 12.47 0.50 8.70
CA ASN A 194 11.62 -0.48 9.37
C ASN A 194 12.44 -1.61 10.01
N ILE A 195 13.45 -2.14 9.31
CA ILE A 195 14.39 -3.13 9.88
C ILE A 195 15.07 -2.57 11.12
N SER A 196 15.55 -1.32 11.05
CA SER A 196 16.21 -0.66 12.18
C SER A 196 15.25 -0.47 13.36
N SER A 197 14.01 -0.06 13.11
CA SER A 197 12.96 0.11 14.12
C SER A 197 12.61 -1.21 14.81
N ILE A 198 12.37 -2.29 14.05
CA ILE A 198 12.07 -3.61 14.62
C ILE A 198 13.28 -4.18 15.38
N ALA A 199 14.49 -4.03 14.86
CA ALA A 199 15.71 -4.46 15.56
C ALA A 199 15.88 -3.75 16.91
N ALA A 200 15.62 -2.45 16.97
CA ALA A 200 15.65 -1.69 18.22
C ALA A 200 14.58 -2.19 19.21
N LYS A 201 13.35 -2.46 18.74
CA LYS A 201 12.29 -3.02 19.58
C LYS A 201 12.64 -4.39 20.14
N LEU A 202 13.25 -5.26 19.32
CA LEU A 202 13.74 -6.57 19.76
C LEU A 202 14.83 -6.44 20.84
N ALA A 203 15.77 -5.51 20.66
CA ALA A 203 16.82 -5.26 21.63
C ALA A 203 16.25 -4.81 22.99
N ILE A 204 15.28 -3.88 22.99
CA ILE A 204 14.59 -3.44 24.21
C ILE A 204 13.89 -4.62 24.89
N GLN A 205 13.12 -5.41 24.14
CA GLN A 205 12.45 -6.60 24.69
C GLN A 205 13.44 -7.61 25.29
N SER A 206 14.63 -7.75 24.71
CA SER A 206 15.65 -8.66 25.26
C SER A 206 16.21 -8.19 26.63
N LEU A 207 16.16 -6.89 26.91
CA LEU A 207 16.60 -6.30 28.17
C LEU A 207 15.52 -6.42 29.25
N ASP A 208 14.24 -6.26 28.88
CA ASP A 208 13.09 -6.39 29.79
C ASP A 208 12.80 -7.85 30.23
N ILE A 209 13.45 -8.84 29.61
CA ILE A 209 13.36 -10.26 29.98
C ILE A 209 14.39 -10.64 31.08
N ARG A 210 15.23 -9.70 31.55
CA ARG A 210 16.10 -9.88 32.72
C ARG A 210 15.41 -9.41 33.99
#